data_AF-K1Z0N3-F1
#
_entry.id   AF-K1Z0N3-F1
#
_cell.length_a   1.000
_cell.length_b   1.000
_cell.length_c   1.000
_cell.angle_alpha   90.00
_cell.angle_beta   90.00
_cell.angle_gamma   90.00
#
_symmetry.space_group_name_H-M   'P 1'
#
loop_
_entity.id
_entity.type
_entity.pdbx_description
1 polymer ?
#
loop_
_entity_poly.entity_id
_entity_poly.type
_entity_poly.pdbx_seq_one_letter_code
_entity_poly.pdbx_strand_id
1 'polypeptide(L)'
;MTIDGTANRIYGTFAHPNILATFSLLLFIFLFHKYQNYLRHDTKILKLIPNWFKESKKDLYPLALFVLITLVTLTYTRIAWIGLTAFIIMIGLYYKRRETIKTIAALAIIYIMFFPINLYLINNFNVNLQDNALIARLTSRNMEADSISWRANLTNKTLPLWLKRPLIGYGYGSFAKVWDDNKGVDNIWDSTSEAHDDYLKVGFEVGIIGLILYIAIFCGLILHSRTNFVFMASVIVYLILSVSDNMLHHTPVIWWWWALWGYWIAKE
;
A
#
# COMPACT_ATOMS: atom_id res chain seq x y z
N MET A 1 23.06 -3.96 -8.09
CA MET A 1 22.57 -4.90 -7.07
C MET A 1 21.09 -5.13 -7.30
N THR A 2 20.70 -6.37 -7.58
CA THR A 2 19.30 -6.78 -7.69
C THR A 2 18.78 -7.06 -6.28
N ILE A 3 17.98 -6.15 -5.73
CA ILE A 3 17.15 -6.45 -4.56
C ILE A 3 15.91 -7.17 -5.11
N ASP A 4 15.70 -8.42 -4.69
CA ASP A 4 14.54 -9.27 -5.05
C ASP A 4 14.39 -9.60 -6.55
N GLY A 5 15.50 -9.83 -7.27
CA GLY A 5 15.44 -10.32 -8.67
C GLY A 5 14.94 -9.30 -9.70
N THR A 6 14.59 -8.07 -9.30
CA THR A 6 14.30 -6.98 -10.24
C THR A 6 15.41 -5.94 -10.24
N ALA A 7 16.10 -5.82 -11.38
CA ALA A 7 17.07 -4.74 -11.60
C ALA A 7 16.36 -3.38 -11.68
N ASN A 8 17.03 -2.30 -11.27
CA ASN A 8 16.60 -0.89 -11.39
C ASN A 8 15.37 -0.44 -10.59
N ARG A 9 15.06 -1.04 -9.43
CA ARG A 9 14.07 -0.44 -8.51
C ARG A 9 14.59 0.89 -7.96
N ILE A 10 13.80 1.95 -8.04
CA ILE A 10 14.11 3.24 -7.42
C ILE A 10 13.77 3.17 -5.94
N TYR A 11 14.72 3.53 -5.07
CA TYR A 11 14.52 3.66 -3.62
C TYR A 11 15.07 4.96 -3.03
N GLY A 12 15.82 5.75 -3.81
CA GLY A 12 16.31 7.06 -3.40
C GLY A 12 17.21 7.00 -2.16
N THR A 13 16.93 7.83 -1.16
CA THR A 13 17.64 7.86 0.13
C THR A 13 17.08 6.86 1.15
N PHE A 14 16.01 6.13 0.84
CA PHE A 14 15.43 5.14 1.74
C PHE A 14 16.21 3.83 1.70
N ALA A 15 16.16 3.06 2.78
CA ALA A 15 16.83 1.77 2.87
C ALA A 15 16.21 0.69 1.96
N HIS A 16 14.94 0.86 1.54
CA HIS A 16 14.22 -0.14 0.75
C HIS A 16 13.18 0.50 -0.20
N PRO A 17 12.95 -0.03 -1.42
CA PRO A 17 11.98 0.53 -2.36
C PRO A 17 10.54 0.58 -1.83
N ASN A 18 10.15 -0.35 -0.95
CA ASN A 18 8.80 -0.35 -0.37
C ASN A 18 8.55 0.87 0.53
N ILE A 19 9.58 1.34 1.23
CA ILE A 19 9.49 2.51 2.12
C ILE A 19 9.26 3.76 1.27
N LEU A 20 10.03 3.93 0.19
CA LEU A 20 9.81 5.03 -0.74
C LEU A 20 8.41 4.98 -1.37
N ALA A 21 7.93 3.79 -1.74
CA ALA A 21 6.63 3.62 -2.38
C ALA A 21 5.47 3.99 -1.45
N THR A 22 5.50 3.49 -0.21
CA THR A 22 4.48 3.77 0.81
C THR A 22 4.50 5.24 1.25
N PHE A 23 5.70 5.84 1.38
CA PHE A 23 5.84 7.27 1.64
C PHE A 23 5.33 8.14 0.48
N SER A 24 5.65 7.77 -0.76
CA SER A 24 5.14 8.47 -1.96
C SER A 24 3.62 8.40 -2.06
N LEU A 25 3.02 7.27 -1.68
CA LEU A 25 1.57 7.11 -1.59
C LEU A 25 0.94 7.99 -0.49
N LEU A 26 1.58 8.11 0.69
CA LEU A 26 1.15 9.05 1.72
C LEU A 26 1.15 10.49 1.20
N LEU A 27 2.23 10.92 0.53
CA LEU A 27 2.32 12.26 -0.06
C LEU A 27 1.25 12.46 -1.15
N PHE A 28 0.98 11.44 -1.95
CA PHE A 28 -0.07 11.47 -2.96
C PHE A 28 -1.43 11.74 -2.32
N ILE A 29 -1.78 11.00 -1.27
CA ILE A 29 -3.06 11.15 -0.56
C ILE A 29 -3.17 12.54 0.08
N PHE A 30 -2.10 13.05 0.68
CA PHE A 30 -2.06 14.41 1.24
C PHE A 30 -2.27 15.50 0.17
N LEU A 31 -1.50 15.45 -0.92
CA LEU A 31 -1.61 16.41 -2.01
C LEU A 31 -2.97 16.33 -2.71
N PHE A 32 -3.52 15.12 -2.86
CA PHE A 32 -4.86 14.94 -3.39
C PHE A 32 -5.92 15.63 -2.51
N HIS A 33 -5.85 15.46 -1.19
CA HIS A 33 -6.76 16.15 -0.27
C HIS A 33 -6.65 17.67 -0.39
N LYS A 34 -5.42 18.21 -0.49
CA LYS A 34 -5.17 19.64 -0.69
C LYS A 34 -5.73 20.15 -2.01
N TYR A 35 -5.47 19.43 -3.10
CA TYR A 35 -5.98 19.76 -4.42
C TYR A 35 -7.51 19.76 -4.45
N GLN A 36 -8.13 18.78 -3.80
CA GLN A 36 -9.57 18.70 -3.70
C GLN A 36 -10.17 19.88 -2.92
N ASN A 37 -9.57 20.24 -1.78
CA ASN A 37 -10.02 21.39 -1.00
C ASN A 37 -9.81 22.71 -1.75
N TYR A 38 -8.72 22.82 -2.52
CA TYR A 38 -8.47 23.96 -3.41
C TYR A 38 -9.59 24.11 -4.45
N LEU A 39 -9.95 23.03 -5.15
CA LEU A 39 -11.05 23.03 -6.12
C LEU A 39 -12.42 23.36 -5.50
N ARG A 40 -12.65 22.99 -4.23
CA ARG A 40 -13.89 23.29 -3.49
C ARG A 40 -13.96 24.73 -2.95
N HIS A 41 -12.84 25.28 -2.48
CA HIS A 41 -12.77 26.60 -1.84
C HIS A 41 -12.55 27.77 -2.81
N ASP A 42 -12.52 27.51 -4.12
CA ASP A 42 -12.28 28.50 -5.19
C ASP A 42 -13.37 29.59 -5.33
N THR A 43 -14.32 29.69 -4.40
CA THR A 43 -15.45 30.63 -4.50
C THR A 43 -15.37 31.88 -3.64
N LYS A 44 -14.61 31.91 -2.52
CA LYS A 44 -14.64 33.06 -1.58
C LYS A 44 -13.30 33.76 -1.32
N ILE A 45 -12.24 33.06 -0.93
CA ILE A 45 -10.95 33.69 -0.56
C ILE A 45 -10.05 33.92 -1.78
N LEU A 46 -10.13 33.01 -2.76
CA LEU A 46 -9.31 33.07 -3.96
C LEU A 46 -9.59 34.32 -4.81
N LYS A 47 -10.77 34.96 -4.72
CA LYS A 47 -11.05 36.22 -5.45
C LYS A 47 -10.07 37.36 -5.18
N LEU A 48 -9.34 37.35 -4.06
CA LEU A 48 -8.37 38.38 -3.68
C LEU A 48 -6.95 38.12 -4.22
N ILE A 49 -6.66 36.92 -4.74
CA ILE A 49 -5.33 36.55 -5.23
C ILE A 49 -5.23 36.85 -6.74
N PRO A 50 -4.14 37.48 -7.22
CA PRO A 50 -3.92 37.75 -8.64
C PRO A 50 -4.00 36.47 -9.50
N ASN A 51 -4.63 36.56 -10.67
CA ASN A 51 -4.92 35.41 -11.52
C ASN A 51 -3.66 34.64 -11.99
N TRP A 52 -2.54 35.33 -12.24
CA TRP A 52 -1.27 34.69 -12.62
C TRP A 52 -0.72 33.76 -11.53
N PHE A 53 -0.97 34.06 -10.25
CA PHE A 53 -0.55 33.21 -9.13
C PHE A 53 -1.48 32.03 -8.89
N LYS A 54 -2.75 32.12 -9.34
CA LYS A 54 -3.72 31.01 -9.30
C LYS A 54 -3.48 29.98 -10.40
N GLU A 55 -3.24 30.45 -11.62
CA GLU A 55 -3.01 29.57 -12.78
C GLU A 55 -1.76 28.72 -12.57
N SER A 56 -0.67 29.33 -12.08
CA SER A 56 0.57 28.64 -11.71
C SER A 56 0.37 27.47 -10.72
N LYS A 57 -0.51 27.62 -9.72
CA LYS A 57 -0.72 26.60 -8.68
C LYS A 57 -1.70 25.51 -9.08
N LYS A 58 -2.66 25.81 -9.98
CA LYS A 58 -3.66 24.85 -10.43
C LYS A 58 -3.03 23.71 -11.22
N ASP A 59 -2.02 24.01 -12.03
CA ASP A 59 -1.33 23.03 -12.87
C ASP A 59 -0.22 22.27 -12.13
N LEU A 60 0.27 22.84 -11.01
CA LEU A 60 1.31 22.22 -10.18
C LEU A 60 0.81 20.97 -9.43
N TYR A 61 -0.44 20.96 -8.94
CA TYR A 61 -0.98 19.80 -8.22
C TYR A 61 -1.12 18.56 -9.11
N PRO A 62 -1.76 18.61 -10.30
CA PRO A 62 -1.81 17.48 -11.22
C PRO A 62 -0.42 16.97 -11.61
N LEU A 63 0.53 17.87 -11.87
CA LEU A 63 1.92 17.50 -12.19
C LEU A 63 2.58 16.76 -11.01
N ALA A 64 2.45 17.28 -9.79
CA ALA A 64 3.00 16.63 -8.60
C ALA A 64 2.36 15.26 -8.34
N LEU A 65 1.04 15.13 -8.50
CA LEU A 65 0.33 13.86 -8.39
C LEU A 65 0.80 12.86 -9.45
N PHE A 66 0.99 13.30 -10.69
CA PHE A 66 1.53 12.47 -11.76
C PHE A 66 2.94 11.97 -11.44
N VAL A 67 3.84 12.86 -11.00
CA VAL A 67 5.20 12.49 -10.58
C VAL A 67 5.17 11.44 -9.47
N LEU A 68 4.29 11.57 -8.48
CA LEU A 68 4.15 10.60 -7.39
C LEU A 68 3.62 9.24 -7.89
N ILE A 69 2.67 9.21 -8.81
CA ILE A 69 2.21 7.96 -9.45
C ILE A 69 3.38 7.29 -10.20
N THR A 70 4.18 8.06 -10.94
CA THR A 70 5.35 7.55 -11.64
C THR A 70 6.37 6.97 -10.66
N LEU A 71 6.67 7.67 -9.55
CA LEU A 71 7.58 7.18 -8.53
C LEU A 71 7.09 5.86 -7.91
N VAL A 72 5.82 5.80 -7.49
CA VAL A 72 5.20 4.57 -6.97
C VAL A 72 5.32 3.43 -7.98
N THR A 73 5.10 3.70 -9.26
CA THR A 73 5.23 2.70 -10.34
C THR A 73 6.67 2.22 -10.49
N LEU A 74 7.65 3.13 -10.51
CA LEU A 74 9.07 2.79 -10.69
C LEU A 74 9.72 2.15 -9.45
N THR A 75 9.07 2.16 -8.29
CA THR A 75 9.52 1.36 -7.13
C THR A 75 9.23 -0.13 -7.31
N TYR A 76 8.36 -0.51 -8.25
CA TYR A 76 7.85 -1.86 -8.45
C TYR A 76 7.22 -2.48 -7.19
N THR A 77 6.75 -1.68 -6.25
CA THR A 77 6.14 -2.16 -5.00
C THR A 77 4.66 -2.44 -5.19
N ARG A 78 4.28 -3.71 -5.41
CA ARG A 78 2.90 -4.12 -5.69
C ARG A 78 1.90 -3.67 -4.63
N ILE A 79 2.25 -3.77 -3.35
CA ILE A 79 1.31 -3.36 -2.28
C ILE A 79 1.02 -1.86 -2.33
N ALA A 80 2.00 -1.03 -2.72
CA ALA A 80 1.78 0.40 -2.94
C ALA A 80 0.90 0.66 -4.18
N TRP A 81 1.02 -0.16 -5.24
CA TRP A 81 0.13 -0.09 -6.39
C TRP A 81 -1.31 -0.46 -6.01
N ILE A 82 -1.49 -1.50 -5.19
CA ILE A 82 -2.78 -1.92 -4.65
C ILE A 82 -3.35 -0.80 -3.78
N GLY A 83 -2.57 -0.23 -2.87
CA GLY A 83 -2.98 0.90 -2.02
C GLY A 83 -3.40 2.13 -2.82
N LEU A 84 -2.61 2.53 -3.82
CA LEU A 84 -2.93 3.64 -4.73
C LEU A 84 -4.23 3.36 -5.50
N THR A 85 -4.37 2.16 -6.04
CA THR A 85 -5.56 1.75 -6.80
C THR A 85 -6.80 1.72 -5.91
N ALA A 86 -6.70 1.15 -4.71
CA ALA A 86 -7.77 1.14 -3.72
C ALA A 86 -8.19 2.56 -3.34
N PHE A 87 -7.23 3.46 -3.09
CA PHE A 87 -7.51 4.87 -2.83
C PHE A 87 -8.27 5.52 -3.98
N ILE A 88 -7.79 5.41 -5.22
CA ILE A 88 -8.43 5.99 -6.41
C ILE A 88 -9.84 5.43 -6.61
N ILE A 89 -10.02 4.11 -6.43
CA ILE A 89 -11.34 3.46 -6.54
C ILE A 89 -12.28 3.98 -5.47
N MET A 90 -11.88 4.03 -4.20
CA MET A 90 -12.73 4.55 -3.12
C MET A 90 -13.16 5.99 -3.39
N ILE A 91 -12.21 6.87 -3.72
CA ILE A 91 -12.46 8.27 -4.06
C ILE A 91 -13.38 8.38 -5.29
N GLY A 92 -13.12 7.59 -6.33
CA GLY A 92 -13.91 7.55 -7.56
C GLY A 92 -15.33 7.07 -7.32
N LEU A 93 -15.52 6.01 -6.53
CA LEU A 93 -16.84 5.50 -6.15
C LEU A 93 -17.63 6.52 -5.32
N TYR A 94 -16.95 7.31 -4.49
CA TYR A 94 -17.59 8.35 -3.69
C TYR A 94 -17.99 9.58 -4.53
N TYR A 95 -17.13 10.08 -5.41
CA TYR A 95 -17.41 11.31 -6.19
C TYR A 95 -18.04 11.09 -7.56
N LYS A 96 -17.67 10.03 -8.27
CA LYS A 96 -18.04 9.76 -9.67
C LYS A 96 -18.36 8.28 -9.90
N ARG A 97 -19.20 7.70 -9.04
CA ARG A 97 -19.56 6.27 -9.01
C ARG A 97 -19.75 5.63 -10.39
N ARG A 98 -20.60 6.23 -11.24
CA ARG A 98 -20.94 5.68 -12.55
C ARG A 98 -19.73 5.59 -13.47
N GLU A 99 -18.90 6.64 -13.52
CA GLU A 99 -17.73 6.67 -14.39
C GLU A 99 -16.64 5.73 -13.86
N THR A 100 -16.44 5.67 -12.54
CA THR A 100 -15.50 4.72 -11.93
C THR A 100 -15.89 3.26 -12.21
N ILE A 101 -17.17 2.90 -12.11
CA ILE A 101 -17.63 1.54 -12.42
C ILE A 101 -17.37 1.20 -13.91
N LYS A 102 -17.64 2.13 -14.83
CA LYS A 102 -17.34 1.93 -16.26
C LYS A 102 -15.85 1.74 -16.49
N THR A 103 -15.00 2.57 -15.87
CA THR A 103 -13.54 2.46 -15.99
C THR A 103 -13.04 1.13 -15.44
N ILE A 104 -13.53 0.70 -14.27
CA ILE A 104 -13.16 -0.61 -13.69
C ILE A 104 -13.59 -1.75 -14.62
N ALA A 105 -14.82 -1.71 -15.15
CA ALA A 105 -15.32 -2.72 -16.08
C ALA A 105 -14.48 -2.76 -17.36
N ALA A 106 -14.12 -1.60 -17.94
CA ALA A 106 -13.27 -1.52 -19.11
C ALA A 106 -11.86 -2.08 -18.84
N LEU A 107 -11.24 -1.74 -17.70
CA LEU A 107 -9.94 -2.27 -17.31
C LEU A 107 -9.98 -3.78 -17.05
N ALA A 108 -11.06 -4.29 -16.44
CA ALA A 108 -11.25 -5.72 -16.22
C ALA A 108 -11.36 -6.47 -17.55
N ILE A 109 -12.09 -5.94 -18.54
CA ILE A 109 -12.15 -6.50 -19.88
C ILE A 109 -10.77 -6.52 -20.52
N ILE A 110 -10.02 -5.41 -20.47
CA ILE A 110 -8.64 -5.34 -20.99
C ILE A 110 -7.74 -6.40 -20.35
N TYR A 111 -7.82 -6.55 -19.02
CA TYR A 111 -7.04 -7.56 -18.30
C TYR A 111 -7.43 -8.99 -18.68
N ILE A 112 -8.72 -9.28 -18.85
CA ILE A 112 -9.18 -10.61 -19.32
C ILE A 112 -8.70 -10.87 -20.75
N MET A 113 -8.75 -9.86 -21.62
CA MET A 113 -8.29 -9.95 -23.01
C MET A 113 -6.77 -10.03 -23.13
N PHE A 114 -6.01 -9.60 -22.11
CA PHE A 114 -4.55 -9.63 -22.14
C PHE A 114 -4.00 -11.03 -22.43
N PHE A 115 -4.49 -12.07 -21.75
CA PHE A 115 -3.96 -13.43 -21.90
C PHE A 115 -4.14 -14.03 -23.31
N PRO A 116 -5.34 -14.03 -23.91
CA PRO A 116 -5.50 -14.51 -25.28
C PRO A 116 -4.74 -13.65 -26.31
N ILE A 117 -4.66 -12.32 -26.10
CA ILE A 117 -3.87 -11.44 -26.97
C ILE A 117 -2.37 -11.77 -26.86
N ASN A 118 -1.84 -11.93 -25.64
CA ASN A 118 -0.44 -12.28 -25.45
C ASN A 118 -0.10 -13.64 -26.07
N LEU A 119 -0.97 -14.64 -25.90
CA LEU A 119 -0.80 -15.96 -26.52
C LEU A 119 -0.81 -15.87 -28.06
N TYR A 120 -1.70 -15.07 -28.63
CA TYR A 120 -1.74 -14.81 -30.07
C TYR A 120 -0.45 -14.14 -30.57
N LEU A 121 0.09 -13.16 -29.84
CA LEU A 121 1.33 -12.48 -30.19
C LEU A 121 2.55 -13.41 -30.13
N ILE A 122 2.61 -14.28 -29.14
CA ILE A 122 3.67 -15.30 -29.01
C ILE A 122 3.63 -16.24 -30.21
N ASN A 123 2.45 -16.79 -30.53
CA ASN A 123 2.32 -17.82 -31.56
C ASN A 123 2.52 -17.30 -32.99
N ASN A 124 2.12 -16.05 -33.27
CA ASN A 124 2.15 -15.51 -34.64
C ASN A 124 3.32 -14.58 -34.91
N PHE A 125 3.88 -13.95 -33.88
CA PHE A 125 4.91 -12.91 -34.02
C PHE A 125 6.15 -13.15 -33.15
N ASN A 126 6.16 -14.21 -32.33
CA ASN A 126 7.21 -14.49 -31.34
C ASN A 126 7.49 -13.29 -30.40
N VAL A 127 6.43 -12.51 -30.10
CA VAL A 127 6.48 -11.37 -29.17
C VAL A 127 5.75 -11.75 -27.89
N ASN A 128 6.47 -11.74 -26.76
CA ASN A 128 5.88 -11.95 -25.45
C ASN A 128 5.80 -10.63 -24.68
N LEU A 129 4.59 -10.13 -24.44
CA LEU A 129 4.38 -8.90 -23.67
C LEU A 129 4.85 -9.04 -22.23
N GLN A 130 4.91 -10.26 -21.69
CA GLN A 130 5.43 -10.52 -20.34
C GLN A 130 6.94 -10.40 -20.23
N ASP A 131 7.69 -10.21 -21.33
CA ASP A 131 9.12 -9.92 -21.25
C ASP A 131 9.39 -8.54 -20.64
N ASN A 132 8.41 -7.63 -20.70
CA ASN A 132 8.49 -6.35 -20.00
C ASN A 132 8.30 -6.54 -18.49
N ALA A 133 9.25 -6.05 -17.69
CA ALA A 133 9.23 -6.21 -16.23
C ALA A 133 7.94 -5.68 -15.55
N LEU A 134 7.33 -4.60 -16.04
CA LEU A 134 6.06 -4.08 -15.48
C LEU A 134 4.90 -5.02 -15.80
N ILE A 135 4.81 -5.48 -17.06
CA ILE A 135 3.74 -6.38 -17.52
C ILE A 135 3.88 -7.74 -16.86
N ALA A 136 5.08 -8.31 -16.79
CA ALA A 136 5.38 -9.48 -15.97
C ALA A 136 4.92 -9.26 -14.54
N ARG A 137 5.24 -8.12 -13.92
CA ARG A 137 4.88 -7.91 -12.51
C ARG A 137 3.37 -7.79 -12.29
N LEU A 138 2.60 -7.32 -13.27
CA LEU A 138 1.13 -7.25 -13.22
C LEU A 138 0.42 -8.55 -13.59
N THR A 139 1.04 -9.42 -14.37
CA THR A 139 0.37 -10.58 -15.00
C THR A 139 0.99 -11.93 -14.65
N SER A 140 2.17 -11.94 -14.03
CA SER A 140 2.84 -13.17 -13.58
C SER A 140 2.05 -13.82 -12.47
N ARG A 141 1.60 -15.06 -12.73
CA ARG A 141 0.98 -15.93 -11.71
C ARG A 141 2.02 -16.74 -10.93
N ASN A 142 3.23 -16.93 -11.48
CA ASN A 142 4.21 -17.91 -10.95
C ASN A 142 5.42 -17.29 -10.22
N MET A 143 5.88 -16.08 -10.57
CA MET A 143 6.96 -15.40 -9.81
C MET A 143 6.51 -14.90 -8.42
N GLU A 144 5.21 -15.02 -8.12
CA GLU A 144 4.59 -14.79 -6.80
C GLU A 144 4.67 -15.98 -5.87
N ALA A 145 5.09 -17.13 -6.38
CA ALA A 145 5.31 -18.32 -5.59
C ALA A 145 6.51 -18.22 -4.65
N ASP A 146 7.18 -17.07 -4.54
CA ASP A 146 8.17 -16.82 -3.48
C ASP A 146 7.60 -15.90 -2.41
N SER A 147 7.18 -14.65 -2.71
CA SER A 147 6.79 -13.73 -1.62
C SER A 147 5.42 -14.00 -0.97
N ILE A 148 4.41 -14.44 -1.73
CA ILE A 148 3.09 -14.79 -1.17
C ILE A 148 3.15 -16.19 -0.57
N SER A 149 3.81 -17.13 -1.26
CA SER A 149 4.01 -18.48 -0.72
C SER A 149 4.84 -18.44 0.56
N TRP A 150 5.87 -17.59 0.64
CA TRP A 150 6.73 -17.46 1.80
C TRP A 150 5.93 -16.88 2.97
N ARG A 151 5.07 -15.88 2.73
CA ARG A 151 4.13 -15.40 3.76
C ARG A 151 3.15 -16.47 4.20
N ALA A 152 2.57 -17.23 3.27
CA ALA A 152 1.67 -18.33 3.59
C ALA A 152 2.39 -19.44 4.40
N ASN A 153 3.63 -19.75 4.03
CA ASN A 153 4.50 -20.70 4.72
C ASN A 153 4.87 -20.21 6.12
N LEU A 154 5.23 -18.93 6.25
CA LEU A 154 5.50 -18.28 7.53
C LEU A 154 4.27 -18.33 8.44
N THR A 155 3.09 -17.97 7.92
CA THR A 155 1.82 -18.06 8.65
C THR A 155 1.51 -19.50 9.07
N ASN A 156 1.68 -20.48 8.18
CA ASN A 156 1.47 -21.90 8.50
C ASN A 156 2.40 -22.41 9.62
N LYS A 157 3.63 -21.91 9.69
CA LYS A 157 4.60 -22.29 10.72
C LYS A 157 4.44 -21.52 12.03
N THR A 158 4.03 -20.25 11.98
CA THR A 158 3.84 -19.40 13.16
C THR A 158 2.50 -19.61 13.83
N LEU A 159 1.45 -20.01 13.09
CA LEU A 159 0.12 -20.26 13.63
C LEU A 159 0.09 -21.30 14.77
N PRO A 160 0.73 -22.48 14.65
CA PRO A 160 0.81 -23.44 15.76
C PRO A 160 1.51 -22.89 17.01
N LEU A 161 2.48 -21.99 16.84
CA LEU A 161 3.15 -21.32 17.96
C LEU A 161 2.21 -20.30 18.60
N TRP A 162 1.55 -19.46 17.80
CA TRP A 162 0.57 -18.50 18.30
C TRP A 162 -0.54 -19.18 19.12
N LEU A 163 -1.02 -20.34 18.69
CA LEU A 163 -2.03 -21.14 19.39
C LEU A 163 -1.58 -21.64 20.78
N LYS A 164 -0.27 -21.66 21.09
CA LYS A 164 0.23 -21.95 22.45
C LYS A 164 0.01 -20.78 23.42
N ARG A 165 -0.04 -19.54 22.92
CA ARG A 165 -0.23 -18.31 23.73
C ARG A 165 -1.17 -17.31 23.03
N PRO A 166 -2.43 -17.69 22.76
CA PRO A 166 -3.30 -16.92 21.86
C PRO A 166 -3.78 -15.59 22.46
N LEU A 167 -3.89 -15.48 23.79
CA LEU A 167 -4.49 -14.32 24.45
C LEU A 167 -3.56 -13.11 24.54
N ILE A 168 -2.34 -13.33 25.03
CA ILE A 168 -1.36 -12.27 25.36
C ILE A 168 -0.11 -12.37 24.45
N GLY A 169 0.02 -13.43 23.66
CA GLY A 169 1.16 -13.63 22.76
C GLY A 169 2.45 -13.95 23.50
N TYR A 170 3.57 -13.69 22.82
CA TYR A 170 4.93 -14.00 23.29
C TYR A 170 5.69 -12.79 23.87
N GLY A 171 5.11 -11.60 23.82
CA GLY A 171 5.73 -10.33 24.18
C GLY A 171 6.12 -9.50 22.95
N TYR A 172 6.05 -8.17 23.08
CA TYR A 172 6.43 -7.25 22.00
C TYR A 172 7.89 -7.43 21.58
N GLY A 173 8.16 -7.46 20.27
CA GLY A 173 9.49 -7.68 19.69
C GLY A 173 10.02 -9.11 19.84
N SER A 174 9.20 -10.06 20.27
CA SER A 174 9.62 -11.45 20.47
C SER A 174 9.61 -12.30 19.20
N PHE A 175 9.02 -11.82 18.10
CA PHE A 175 8.79 -12.62 16.89
C PHE A 175 10.07 -13.29 16.38
N ALA A 176 11.12 -12.50 16.17
CA ALA A 176 12.41 -13.00 15.64
C ALA A 176 12.98 -14.11 16.51
N LYS A 177 12.99 -13.91 17.83
CA LYS A 177 13.54 -14.85 18.80
C LYS A 177 12.74 -16.14 18.85
N VAL A 178 11.41 -16.04 18.97
CA VAL A 178 10.55 -17.23 19.05
C VAL A 178 10.57 -18.00 17.74
N TRP A 179 10.66 -17.31 16.61
CA TRP A 179 10.86 -17.94 15.31
C TRP A 179 12.17 -18.71 15.26
N ASP A 180 13.29 -18.07 15.63
CA ASP A 180 14.62 -18.69 15.60
C ASP A 180 14.71 -19.91 16.53
N ASP A 181 14.11 -19.83 17.72
CA ASP A 181 14.06 -20.91 18.70
C ASP A 181 13.20 -22.12 18.23
N ASN A 182 12.28 -21.92 17.28
CA ASN A 182 11.29 -22.94 16.87
C ASN A 182 11.34 -23.30 15.38
N LYS A 183 12.25 -22.73 14.59
CA LYS A 183 12.36 -23.03 13.16
C LYS A 183 12.94 -24.42 12.93
N GLY A 184 12.31 -25.19 12.04
CA GLY A 184 12.81 -26.51 11.64
C GLY A 184 14.14 -26.44 10.87
N VAL A 185 14.84 -27.57 10.78
CA VAL A 185 16.16 -27.69 10.12
C VAL A 185 16.14 -27.15 8.68
N ASP A 186 15.03 -27.35 7.97
CA ASP A 186 14.83 -26.86 6.60
C ASP A 186 14.82 -25.31 6.48
N ASN A 187 14.69 -24.59 7.60
CA ASN A 187 14.62 -23.13 7.66
C ASN A 187 15.79 -22.53 8.45
N ILE A 188 16.88 -23.26 8.69
CA ILE A 188 18.05 -22.74 9.41
C ILE A 188 18.63 -21.51 8.69
N TRP A 189 18.60 -21.54 7.36
CA TRP A 189 19.02 -20.45 6.47
C TRP A 189 18.07 -19.24 6.49
N ASP A 190 16.85 -19.44 7.00
CA ASP A 190 15.85 -18.39 7.09
C ASP A 190 16.10 -17.56 8.36
N SER A 191 16.78 -16.44 8.17
CA SER A 191 16.97 -15.41 9.19
C SER A 191 15.82 -14.40 9.17
N THR A 192 14.57 -14.85 8.96
CA THR A 192 13.38 -13.98 9.01
C THR A 192 13.45 -13.14 10.27
N SER A 193 13.75 -11.86 10.11
CA SER A 193 13.85 -10.96 11.26
C SER A 193 12.47 -10.59 11.76
N GLU A 194 11.44 -10.57 10.90
CA GLU A 194 10.10 -10.13 11.26
C GLU A 194 8.99 -10.73 10.38
N ALA A 195 7.77 -10.76 10.92
CA ALA A 195 6.57 -10.96 10.11
C ALA A 195 6.39 -9.76 9.16
N HIS A 196 6.33 -10.02 7.85
CA HIS A 196 5.98 -9.03 6.82
C HIS A 196 4.45 -8.83 6.69
N ASP A 197 3.77 -8.77 7.84
CA ASP A 197 2.33 -8.56 8.02
C ASP A 197 2.13 -8.07 9.46
N ASP A 198 1.59 -6.86 9.63
CA ASP A 198 1.40 -6.26 10.95
C ASP A 198 0.36 -7.04 11.78
N TYR A 199 -0.67 -7.62 11.16
CA TYR A 199 -1.70 -8.37 11.88
C TYR A 199 -1.14 -9.67 12.43
N LEU A 200 -0.33 -10.37 11.62
CA LEU A 200 0.39 -11.56 12.08
C LEU A 200 1.35 -11.21 13.20
N LYS A 201 2.13 -10.12 13.05
CA LYS A 201 3.08 -9.67 14.06
C LYS A 201 2.40 -9.31 15.38
N VAL A 202 1.41 -8.43 15.35
CA VAL A 202 0.67 -7.97 16.54
C VAL A 202 -0.06 -9.13 17.20
N GLY A 203 -0.73 -9.98 16.41
CA GLY A 203 -1.40 -11.17 16.92
C GLY A 203 -0.44 -12.14 17.60
N PHE A 204 0.72 -12.39 17.01
CA PHE A 204 1.74 -13.28 17.57
C PHE A 204 2.39 -12.72 18.85
N GLU A 205 2.78 -11.45 18.83
CA GLU A 205 3.54 -10.82 19.90
C GLU A 205 2.67 -10.39 21.08
N VAL A 206 1.49 -9.84 20.82
CA VAL A 206 0.61 -9.24 21.86
C VAL A 206 -0.68 -10.04 22.05
N GLY A 207 -0.90 -11.07 21.24
CA GLY A 207 -2.08 -11.92 21.32
C GLY A 207 -3.32 -11.30 20.69
N ILE A 208 -4.43 -12.03 20.74
CA ILE A 208 -5.71 -11.60 20.17
C ILE A 208 -6.24 -10.33 20.84
N ILE A 209 -5.95 -10.12 22.13
CA ILE A 209 -6.36 -8.91 22.86
C ILE A 209 -5.64 -7.69 22.26
N GLY A 210 -4.32 -7.77 22.06
CA GLY A 210 -3.55 -6.72 21.42
C GLY A 210 -4.01 -6.45 19.99
N LEU A 211 -4.29 -7.51 19.21
CA LEU A 211 -4.79 -7.37 17.85
C LEU A 211 -6.15 -6.68 17.79
N ILE A 212 -7.08 -7.02 18.69
CA ILE A 212 -8.39 -6.35 18.79
C ILE A 212 -8.21 -4.87 19.12
N LEU A 213 -7.36 -4.53 20.09
CA LEU A 213 -7.09 -3.14 20.45
C LEU A 213 -6.42 -2.37 19.31
N TYR A 214 -5.49 -3.01 18.59
CA TYR A 214 -4.86 -2.44 17.41
C TYR A 214 -5.89 -2.08 16.33
N ILE A 215 -6.79 -3.02 15.99
CA ILE A 215 -7.88 -2.77 15.02
C ILE A 215 -8.85 -1.70 15.54
N ALA A 216 -9.18 -1.73 16.83
CA ALA A 216 -10.10 -0.79 17.46
C ALA A 216 -9.63 0.67 17.34
N ILE A 217 -8.32 0.93 17.35
CA ILE A 217 -7.77 2.27 17.13
C ILE A 217 -8.18 2.79 15.75
N PHE A 218 -7.97 2.02 14.69
CA PHE A 218 -8.32 2.44 13.33
C PHE A 218 -9.84 2.53 13.12
N CYS A 219 -10.61 1.63 13.73
CA CYS A 219 -12.06 1.76 13.77
C CYS A 219 -12.47 3.08 14.43
N GLY A 220 -11.86 3.43 15.56
CA GLY A 220 -12.09 4.71 16.25
C GLY A 220 -11.83 5.92 15.35
N LEU A 221 -10.70 5.93 14.62
CA LEU A 221 -10.36 6.98 13.65
C LEU A 221 -11.42 7.12 12.55
N ILE A 222 -11.86 6.01 11.94
CA ILE A 222 -12.88 6.02 10.89
C ILE A 222 -14.23 6.50 11.43
N LEU A 223 -14.60 6.09 12.64
CA LEU A 223 -15.87 6.47 13.27
C LEU A 223 -15.89 7.94 13.72
N HIS A 224 -14.72 8.52 14.03
CA HIS A 224 -14.58 9.93 14.40
C HIS A 224 -14.72 10.84 13.16
N SER A 225 -13.95 10.60 12.11
CA SER A 225 -13.90 11.47 10.91
C SER A 225 -14.82 11.02 9.78
N ARG A 226 -16.08 10.67 10.11
CA ARG A 226 -17.07 10.13 9.15
C ARG A 226 -17.40 11.08 7.99
N THR A 227 -17.20 12.37 8.17
CA THR A 227 -17.50 13.41 7.16
C THR A 227 -16.36 13.57 6.16
N ASN A 228 -15.14 13.19 6.53
CA ASN A 228 -13.95 13.34 5.70
C ASN A 228 -13.60 12.03 5.01
N PHE A 229 -14.21 11.82 3.85
CA PHE A 229 -14.03 10.59 3.08
C PHE A 229 -12.57 10.33 2.68
N VAL A 230 -11.78 11.39 2.43
CA VAL A 230 -10.35 11.23 2.10
C VAL A 230 -9.56 10.72 3.31
N PHE A 231 -9.88 11.21 4.51
CA PHE A 231 -9.33 10.69 5.76
C PHE A 231 -9.64 9.21 5.92
N MET A 232 -10.91 8.81 5.82
CA MET A 232 -11.31 7.40 5.95
C MET A 232 -10.64 6.50 4.91
N ALA A 233 -10.60 6.94 3.65
CA ALA A 233 -9.90 6.25 2.58
C ALA A 233 -8.41 6.06 2.89
N SER A 234 -7.76 7.07 3.49
CA SER A 234 -6.35 6.99 3.86
C SER A 234 -6.09 5.95 4.96
N VAL A 235 -6.98 5.85 5.96
CA VAL A 235 -6.90 4.85 7.02
C VAL A 235 -7.11 3.44 6.46
N ILE A 236 -8.10 3.26 5.58
CA ILE A 236 -8.34 1.97 4.92
C ILE A 236 -7.14 1.56 4.07
N VAL A 237 -6.52 2.50 3.35
CA VAL A 237 -5.31 2.23 2.56
C VAL A 237 -4.15 1.81 3.46
N TYR A 238 -3.93 2.48 4.60
CA TYR A 238 -2.94 2.04 5.57
C TYR A 238 -3.18 0.60 6.04
N LEU A 239 -4.43 0.25 6.37
CA LEU A 239 -4.80 -1.10 6.78
C LEU A 239 -4.53 -2.14 5.67
N ILE A 240 -4.77 -1.79 4.40
CA ILE A 240 -4.44 -2.64 3.25
C ILE A 240 -2.92 -2.83 3.12
N LEU A 241 -2.13 -1.75 3.26
CA LEU A 241 -0.67 -1.83 3.20
C LEU A 241 -0.11 -2.76 4.30
N SER A 242 -0.71 -2.68 5.50
CA SER A 242 -0.33 -3.45 6.69
C SER A 242 -0.52 -4.97 6.54
N VAL A 243 -1.29 -5.44 5.55
CA VAL A 243 -1.48 -6.89 5.27
C VAL A 243 -0.23 -7.51 4.66
N SER A 244 0.49 -6.77 3.81
CA SER A 244 1.58 -7.33 3.01
C SER A 244 2.95 -6.81 3.40
N ASP A 245 2.99 -5.70 4.14
CA ASP A 245 4.22 -5.11 4.61
C ASP A 245 4.06 -4.71 6.08
N ASN A 246 5.17 -4.69 6.80
CA ASN A 246 5.20 -4.39 8.22
C ASN A 246 5.31 -2.87 8.38
N MET A 247 4.18 -2.17 8.29
CA MET A 247 4.13 -0.70 8.37
C MET A 247 4.62 -0.21 9.73
N LEU A 248 4.45 -1.02 10.78
CA LEU A 248 4.94 -0.72 12.13
C LEU A 248 6.48 -0.65 12.18
N HIS A 249 7.20 -1.43 11.39
CA HIS A 249 8.66 -1.41 11.32
C HIS A 249 9.20 -0.23 10.50
N HIS A 250 8.43 0.28 9.54
CA HIS A 250 8.79 1.46 8.74
C HIS A 250 8.57 2.75 9.55
N THR A 251 9.30 2.88 10.66
CA THR A 251 9.10 3.88 11.73
C THR A 251 8.95 5.32 11.23
N PRO A 252 9.77 5.80 10.26
CA PRO A 252 9.59 7.15 9.72
C PRO A 252 8.25 7.33 9.00
N VAL A 253 7.80 6.33 8.23
CA VAL A 253 6.58 6.41 7.42
C VAL A 253 5.34 6.40 8.31
N ILE A 254 5.31 5.54 9.33
CA ILE A 254 4.18 5.47 10.26
C ILE A 254 4.02 6.76 11.07
N TRP A 255 5.11 7.42 11.48
CA TRP A 255 5.02 8.72 12.15
C TRP A 255 4.37 9.79 11.27
N TRP A 256 4.66 9.78 9.96
CA TRP A 256 4.01 10.68 9.01
C TRP A 256 2.52 10.38 8.83
N TRP A 257 2.11 9.10 8.85
CA TRP A 257 0.70 8.73 8.83
C TRP A 257 -0.04 9.29 10.05
N TRP A 258 0.49 9.08 11.25
CA TRP A 258 -0.08 9.61 12.49
C TRP A 258 -0.11 11.13 12.51
N ALA A 259 0.97 11.80 12.09
CA ALA A 259 1.02 13.25 12.02
C ALA A 259 -0.02 13.81 11.04
N LEU A 260 -0.20 13.16 9.88
CA LEU A 260 -1.19 13.55 8.88
C LEU A 260 -2.61 13.41 9.41
N TRP A 261 -2.94 12.26 10.03
CA TRP A 261 -4.25 12.03 10.61
C TRP A 261 -4.55 12.99 11.75
N GLY A 262 -3.59 13.22 12.66
CA GLY A 262 -3.71 14.21 13.73
C GLY A 262 -3.95 15.62 13.20
N TYR A 263 -3.24 16.02 12.14
CA TYR A 263 -3.45 17.31 11.48
C TYR A 263 -4.84 17.47 10.87
N TRP A 264 -5.39 16.41 10.26
CA TRP A 264 -6.73 16.46 9.69
C TRP A 264 -7.82 16.50 10.75
N ILE A 265 -7.70 15.69 11.81
CA ILE A 265 -8.64 15.70 12.94
C ILE A 265 -8.64 17.07 13.63
N ALA A 266 -7.47 17.68 13.85
CA ALA A 266 -7.37 19.00 14.49
C ALA A 266 -7.99 20.15 13.67
N LYS A 267 -8.40 19.90 12.42
CA LYS A 267 -9.03 20.89 11.53
C LYS A 267 -10.54 20.68 11.33
N GLU A 268 -11.07 19.56 11.78
CA GLU A 268 -12.52 19.26 11.78
C GLU A 268 -13.20 19.96 12.95
#